data_AF-A0A661A6N6-F1
#
_entry.id   AF-A0A661A6N6-F1
#
_cell.length_a   1.000
_cell.length_b   1.000
_cell.length_c   1.000
_cell.angle_alpha   90.00
_cell.angle_beta   90.00
_cell.angle_gamma   90.00
#
_symmetry.space_group_name_H-M   'P 1'
#
loop_
_entity.id
_entity.type
_entity.pdbx_description
1 polymer ?
#
loop_
_entity_poly.entity_id
_entity_poly.type
_entity_poly.pdbx_seq_one_letter_code
_entity_poly.pdbx_strand_id
1 'polypeptide(L)' 'MTKPRVATTSLAGCFGCHMSLLDIDARILELFELVEFDRSPINDIKNISQR' A
#
# COMPACT_ATOMS: atom_id res chain seq x y z
N MET A 1 4.42 4.84 -19.51
CA MET A 1 4.53 3.48 -18.93
C MET A 1 3.51 3.39 -17.81
N THR A 2 2.75 2.31 -17.72
CA THR A 2 1.78 2.08 -16.63
C THR A 2 2.55 1.87 -15.32
N LYS A 3 2.20 2.60 -14.27
CA LYS A 3 2.82 2.42 -12.94
C LYS A 3 2.54 0.98 -12.46
N PRO A 4 3.51 0.31 -11.83
CA PRO A 4 3.24 -0.98 -11.19
C PRO A 4 2.17 -0.80 -10.11
N ARG A 5 1.24 -1.77 -10.03
CA ARG A 5 0.17 -1.79 -9.02
C ARG A 5 0.59 -2.60 -7.81
N VAL A 6 0.33 -2.08 -6.61
CA VAL A 6 0.67 -2.73 -5.34
C VAL A 6 -0.57 -2.81 -4.45
N ALA A 7 -0.90 -4.03 -4.02
CA ALA A 7 -1.90 -4.27 -2.97
C ALA A 7 -1.19 -4.66 -1.67
N THR A 8 -1.76 -4.30 -0.53
CA THR A 8 -1.27 -4.77 0.77
C THR A 8 -2.40 -5.34 1.60
N THR A 9 -2.08 -6.26 2.51
CA THR A 9 -3.06 -6.79 3.45
C THR A 9 -2.38 -7.15 4.76
N SER A 10 -3.08 -6.99 5.87
CA SER A 10 -2.69 -7.52 7.16
C SER A 10 -3.59 -8.72 7.46
N LEU A 11 -2.99 -9.89 7.65
CA LEU A 11 -3.70 -11.13 7.99
C LEU A 11 -3.67 -11.33 9.52
N ALA A 12 -3.10 -12.42 10.01
CA ALA A 12 -2.88 -12.66 11.44
C ALA A 12 -1.64 -11.90 11.97
N GLY A 13 -1.57 -10.59 11.72
CA GLY A 13 -0.47 -9.71 12.14
C GLY A 13 -0.94 -8.56 13.05
N CYS A 14 0.00 -7.89 13.71
CA CYS A 14 -0.26 -6.75 14.60
C CYS A 14 -0.34 -5.39 13.90
N PHE A 15 -0.30 -5.37 12.57
CA PHE A 15 -0.19 -4.15 11.75
C PHE A 15 1.16 -3.41 11.82
N GLY A 16 2.13 -3.91 12.58
CA GLY A 16 3.47 -3.31 12.71
C GLY A 16 4.26 -3.23 11.40
N CYS A 17 4.08 -4.17 10.47
CA CYS A 17 4.74 -4.11 9.15
C CYS A 17 4.23 -2.93 8.30
N HIS A 18 2.95 -2.60 8.41
CA HIS A 18 2.39 -1.41 7.75
C HIS A 18 2.89 -0.13 8.40
N MET A 19 3.05 -0.11 9.73
CA MET A 19 3.68 1.03 10.41
C MET A 19 5.13 1.21 9.97
N SER A 20 5.92 0.13 9.90
CA SER A 20 7.28 0.19 9.36
C SER A 20 7.36 0.65 7.90
N LEU A 21 6.33 0.37 7.08
CA LEU A 21 6.20 0.94 5.73
C LEU A 21 5.89 2.44 5.78
N LEU A 22 5.07 2.91 6.71
CA LEU A 22 4.76 4.33 6.89
C LEU A 22 5.89 5.11 7.57
N ASP A 23 6.79 4.45 8.30
CA ASP A 23 8.01 5.01 8.89
C ASP A 23 9.07 5.41 7.84
N ILE A 24 8.74 5.38 6.54
CA ILE A 24 9.54 6.04 5.51
C ILE A 24 9.30 7.55 5.45
N ASP A 25 8.37 8.05 6.28
CA ASP A 25 8.00 9.46 6.43
C ASP A 25 7.48 10.07 5.11
N ALA A 26 7.94 11.27 4.76
CA ALA A 26 7.56 11.98 3.54
C ALA A 26 7.88 11.23 2.24
N ARG A 27 8.78 10.22 2.28
CA ARG A 27 9.06 9.37 1.11
C ARG A 27 7.85 8.56 0.66
N ILE A 28 6.80 8.44 1.48
CA ILE A 28 5.54 7.87 1.04
C ILE A 28 4.92 8.65 -0.14
N LEU A 29 5.15 9.97 -0.20
CA LEU A 29 4.70 10.82 -1.31
C LEU A 29 5.45 10.48 -2.60
N GLU A 30 6.76 10.24 -2.51
CA GLU A 30 7.57 9.77 -3.63
C GLU A 30 7.12 8.37 -4.08
N LEU A 31 6.76 7.49 -3.14
CA LEU A 31 6.23 6.16 -3.47
C LEU A 31 4.94 6.23 -4.27
N PHE A 32 4.02 7.15 -3.94
CA PHE A 32 2.78 7.38 -4.72
C PHE A 32 3.06 7.86 -6.15
N GLU A 33 4.21 8.47 -6.42
CA GLU A 33 4.62 8.81 -7.78
C GLU A 33 5.11 7.58 -8.57
N LEU A 34 5.65 6.58 -7.88
CA LEU A 34 6.23 5.39 -8.51
C LEU A 34 5.21 4.25 -8.70
N VAL A 35 4.20 4.13 -7.84
CA VAL A 35 3.25 3.00 -7.84
C VAL A 35 1.80 3.45 -7.79
N GLU A 36 0.90 2.59 -8.25
CA GLU A 36 -0.54 2.70 -7.97
C GLU A 36 -0.91 1.75 -6.84
N PHE A 37 -1.54 2.27 -5.78
CA PHE A 37 -2.06 1.42 -4.71
C PHE A 37 -3.45 0.86 -5.09
N ASP A 38 -3.55 -0.47 -5.12
CA ASP A 38 -4.82 -1.19 -5.07
C ASP A 38 -5.27 -1.32 -3.60
N ARG A 39 -6.17 -2.26 -3.28
CA ARG A 39 -6.61 -2.58 -1.92
C ARG A 39 -5.46 -2.53 -0.92
N SER A 40 -5.59 -1.67 0.09
CA SER A 40 -4.63 -1.52 1.18
C SER A 40 -5.34 -1.13 2.47
N PRO A 41 -4.90 -1.55 3.67
CA PRO A 41 -5.52 -1.14 4.93
C PRO A 41 -5.48 0.37 5.21
N ILE A 42 -4.66 1.13 4.47
CA ILE A 42 -4.54 2.60 4.54
C ILE A 42 -5.44 3.34 3.53
N ASN A 43 -6.25 2.61 2.75
CA ASN A 43 -7.24 3.17 1.84
C ASN A 43 -8.60 2.49 1.98
N ASP A 44 -9.63 3.04 1.35
CA ASP A 44 -11.01 2.55 1.49
C ASP A 44 -11.44 1.54 0.41
N ILE A 45 -10.51 1.07 -0.42
CA ILE A 45 -10.81 0.08 -1.46
C ILE A 45 -11.11 -1.27 -0.77
N LYS A 46 -12.28 -1.85 -1.03
CA LYS A 46 -12.74 -3.05 -0.31
C LYS A 46 -12.39 -4.38 -0.98
N ASN A 47 -12.29 -4.37 -2.31
CA ASN A 47 -12.02 -5.55 -3.13
C ASN A 47 -10.68 -5.44 -3.83
N ILE A 48 -9.99 -6.56 -3.99
CA ILE A 48 -8.79 -6.62 -4.84
C ILE A 48 -9.24 -6.51 -6.30
N SER A 49 -8.65 -5.58 -7.05
CA SER A 49 -9.10 -5.27 -8.41
C SER A 49 -8.61 -6.25 -9.47
N GLN A 50 -7.45 -6.88 -9.25
CA GLN A 50 -6.78 -7.79 -10.20
C GLN A 50 -6.02 -8.90 -9.45
N ARG A 51 -5.90 -10.09 -10.07
CA ARG A 51 -5.19 -11.25 -9.53
C ARG A 51 -3.97 -11.59 -10.36
#